data_AF-A0AAX1NAJ2-F1
#
_entry.id   AF-A0AAX1NAJ2-F1
#
_cell.length_a   1.000
_cell.length_b   1.000
_cell.length_c   1.000
_cell.angle_alpha   90.00
_cell.angle_beta   90.00
_cell.angle_gamma   90.00
#
_symmetry.space_group_name_H-M   'P 1'
#
loop_
_entity.id
_entity.type
_entity.pdbx_description
1 polymer ?
#
loop_
_entity_poly.entity_id
_entity_poly.type
_entity_poly.pdbx_seq_one_letter_code
_entity_poly.pdbx_strand_id
1 'polypeptide(L)'
;MRYFFLFTLFNCLIYSIGYSQSHTDSIVYDIDSLVYKVYDSSSDSVYYFDQNGFKREIVNIENIPTEELRVMSKMSKLVGRNIKVPSRYVRNTPIEDFDSRFTFEMSFLIEKNGEVSNLRLIGIIPSGYAPNEFFPRKFELPKFQPIINSFGDTVLVEGTTEIVVECMCSPPIRK
;
A
#
# COMPACT_ATOMS: atom_id res chain seq x y z
N MET A 1 -9.90 -40.47 2.65
CA MET A 1 -9.36 -39.43 3.56
C MET A 1 -8.04 -38.82 3.11
N ARG A 2 -7.10 -39.56 2.51
CA ARG A 2 -5.77 -39.04 2.10
C ARG A 2 -5.80 -37.92 1.04
N TYR A 3 -6.73 -37.98 0.07
CA TYR A 3 -6.87 -36.96 -0.98
C TYR A 3 -7.53 -35.66 -0.51
N PHE A 4 -8.37 -35.74 0.53
CA PHE A 4 -9.06 -34.57 1.07
C PHE A 4 -8.08 -33.61 1.77
N PHE A 5 -7.08 -34.18 2.46
CA PHE A 5 -6.03 -33.42 3.15
C PHE A 5 -5.07 -32.72 2.17
N LEU A 6 -4.79 -33.35 1.01
CA LEU A 6 -4.00 -32.75 -0.06
C LEU A 6 -4.74 -31.58 -0.72
N PHE A 7 -6.07 -31.69 -0.85
CA PHE A 7 -6.89 -30.63 -1.47
C PHE A 7 -7.02 -29.39 -0.58
N THR A 8 -7.14 -29.56 0.75
CA THR A 8 -7.11 -28.44 1.69
C THR A 8 -5.74 -27.78 1.77
N LEU A 9 -4.65 -28.57 1.77
CA LEU A 9 -3.29 -28.01 1.72
C LEU A 9 -3.03 -27.23 0.43
N PHE A 10 -3.53 -27.72 -0.71
CA PHE A 10 -3.39 -27.02 -2.00
C PHE A 10 -4.19 -25.71 -2.02
N ASN A 11 -5.39 -25.66 -1.43
CA ASN A 11 -6.17 -24.42 -1.32
C ASN A 11 -5.52 -23.40 -0.36
N CYS A 12 -4.94 -23.84 0.76
CA CYS A 12 -4.19 -22.94 1.64
C CYS A 12 -2.90 -22.39 0.99
N LEU A 13 -2.25 -23.19 0.15
CA LEU A 13 -1.11 -22.75 -0.67
C LEU A 13 -1.53 -21.76 -1.76
N ILE A 14 -2.68 -21.94 -2.40
CA ILE A 14 -3.18 -20.99 -3.41
C ILE A 14 -3.52 -19.62 -2.79
N TYR A 15 -4.06 -19.60 -1.56
CA TYR A 15 -4.31 -18.34 -0.84
C TYR A 15 -3.03 -17.58 -0.42
N SER A 16 -1.86 -18.21 -0.49
CA SER A 16 -0.57 -17.56 -0.24
C SER A 16 0.14 -17.08 -1.52
N ILE A 17 -0.46 -17.25 -2.71
CA ILE A 17 0.16 -16.92 -4.01
C ILE A 17 -0.02 -15.45 -4.43
N GLY A 18 -0.82 -14.64 -3.73
CA GLY A 18 -0.92 -13.21 -4.02
C GLY A 18 -1.17 -12.39 -2.78
N TYR A 19 -0.17 -11.63 -2.34
CA TYR A 19 -0.37 -10.64 -1.28
C TYR A 19 -1.01 -9.39 -1.88
N SER A 20 -2.31 -9.46 -2.13
CA SER A 20 -3.09 -8.32 -2.61
C SER A 20 -3.76 -7.66 -1.42
N GLN A 21 -3.26 -6.51 -0.98
CA GLN A 21 -4.05 -5.63 -0.11
C GLN A 21 -5.18 -5.04 -0.96
N SER A 22 -6.43 -5.20 -0.51
CA SER A 22 -7.62 -4.67 -1.19
C SER A 22 -8.12 -3.40 -0.50
N HIS A 23 -8.97 -2.64 -1.20
CA HIS A 23 -9.65 -1.46 -0.63
C HIS A 23 -10.71 -1.79 0.43
N THR A 24 -11.13 -3.06 0.49
CA THR A 24 -12.13 -3.58 1.42
C THR A 24 -11.53 -3.90 2.79
N ASP A 25 -12.36 -4.40 3.72
CA ASP A 25 -11.93 -4.97 5.00
C ASP A 25 -10.65 -5.81 4.84
N SER A 26 -9.57 -5.34 5.46
CA SER A 26 -8.27 -5.96 5.27
C SER A 26 -7.36 -5.70 6.46
N ILE A 27 -6.54 -6.71 6.76
CA ILE A 27 -5.36 -6.52 7.59
C ILE A 27 -4.35 -5.75 6.75
N VAL A 28 -4.03 -4.55 7.21
CA VAL A 28 -3.11 -3.64 6.53
C VAL A 28 -1.75 -3.78 7.16
N TYR A 29 -0.74 -3.95 6.29
CA TYR A 29 0.66 -3.97 6.69
C TYR A 29 1.26 -2.62 6.31
N ASP A 30 1.45 -1.77 7.31
CA ASP A 30 2.22 -0.52 7.20
C ASP A 30 3.72 -0.81 7.36
N ILE A 31 4.55 0.13 6.92
CA ILE A 31 5.99 0.18 7.20
C ILE A 31 6.25 0.16 8.72
N ASP A 32 5.37 0.81 9.51
CA ASP A 32 5.60 1.04 10.94
C ASP A 32 4.83 0.10 11.87
N SER A 33 3.72 -0.54 11.46
CA SER A 33 2.99 -1.56 12.28
C SER A 33 1.80 -2.23 11.55
N LEU A 34 1.25 -3.31 12.12
CA LEU A 34 -0.01 -3.93 11.65
C LEU A 34 -1.21 -3.08 12.09
N VAL A 35 -2.06 -2.66 11.15
CA VAL A 35 -3.26 -1.82 11.39
C VAL A 35 -4.46 -2.51 10.74
N TYR A 36 -5.64 -2.47 11.37
CA TYR A 36 -6.84 -3.12 10.83
C TYR A 36 -7.74 -2.07 10.17
N LYS A 37 -7.97 -2.18 8.85
CA LYS A 37 -8.89 -1.31 8.08
C LYS A 37 -10.23 -2.02 7.94
N VAL A 38 -11.29 -1.33 8.36
CA VAL A 38 -12.68 -1.74 8.15
C VAL A 38 -13.33 -0.73 7.21
N TYR A 39 -13.77 -1.22 6.07
CA TYR A 39 -14.55 -0.49 5.09
C TYR A 39 -16.03 -0.69 5.39
N ASP A 40 -16.70 0.38 5.83
CA ASP A 40 -18.15 0.33 6.04
C ASP A 40 -18.87 0.67 4.73
N SER A 41 -19.30 -0.37 4.02
CA SER A 41 -20.06 -0.25 2.77
C SER A 41 -21.43 0.42 2.91
N SER A 42 -21.90 0.65 4.14
CA SER A 42 -23.20 1.29 4.41
C SER A 42 -23.13 2.82 4.50
N SER A 43 -21.94 3.41 4.65
CA SER A 43 -21.78 4.83 4.96
C SER A 43 -20.68 5.55 4.18
N ASP A 44 -20.07 4.90 3.17
CA ASP A 44 -18.86 5.37 2.46
C ASP A 44 -17.73 5.79 3.42
N SER A 45 -17.78 5.31 4.66
CA SER A 45 -16.84 5.70 5.70
C SER A 45 -15.81 4.60 5.92
N VAL A 46 -14.57 5.02 6.08
CA VAL A 46 -13.44 4.12 6.25
C VAL A 46 -12.92 4.28 7.67
N TYR A 47 -12.92 3.18 8.41
CA TYR A 47 -12.46 3.15 9.79
C TYR A 47 -11.14 2.41 9.91
N TYR A 48 -10.22 3.03 10.63
CA TYR A 48 -8.93 2.42 10.94
C TYR A 48 -8.88 2.13 12.43
N PHE A 49 -8.46 0.93 12.77
CA PHE A 49 -8.23 0.50 14.13
C PHE A 49 -6.73 0.33 14.33
N ASP A 50 -6.18 1.06 15.29
CA ASP A 50 -4.79 0.91 15.68
C ASP A 50 -4.56 -0.45 16.39
N GLN A 51 -3.32 -0.72 16.77
CA GLN A 51 -2.95 -1.97 17.47
C GLN A 51 -3.64 -2.16 18.82
N ASN A 52 -4.20 -1.09 19.39
CA ASN A 52 -4.93 -1.11 20.65
C ASN A 52 -6.45 -1.20 20.43
N GLY A 53 -6.91 -1.26 19.17
CA GLY A 53 -8.33 -1.31 18.81
C GLY A 53 -9.04 0.04 18.86
N PHE A 54 -8.32 1.18 18.93
CA PHE A 54 -8.95 2.49 18.90
C PHE A 54 -9.41 2.85 17.49
N LYS A 55 -10.70 3.16 17.38
CA LYS A 55 -11.34 3.61 16.14
C LYS A 55 -10.85 5.01 15.77
N ARG A 56 -10.36 5.15 14.53
CA ARG A 56 -10.00 6.42 13.90
C ARG A 56 -10.91 6.64 12.70
N GLU A 57 -11.60 7.76 12.69
CA GLU A 57 -12.41 8.21 11.56
C GLU A 57 -11.52 8.92 10.55
N ILE A 58 -11.59 8.49 9.29
CA ILE A 58 -10.70 8.97 8.22
C ILE A 58 -11.55 9.49 7.07
N VAL A 59 -11.22 10.69 6.60
CA VAL A 59 -11.84 11.31 5.43
C VAL A 59 -11.04 10.95 4.18
N ASN A 60 -11.69 10.60 3.07
CA ASN A 60 -10.98 10.43 1.80
C ASN A 60 -10.58 11.81 1.24
N ILE A 61 -9.32 11.98 0.83
CA ILE A 61 -8.81 13.23 0.24
C ILE A 61 -9.56 13.65 -1.01
N GLU A 62 -10.16 12.71 -1.74
CA GLU A 62 -10.98 12.99 -2.93
C GLU A 62 -12.23 13.81 -2.61
N ASN A 63 -12.67 13.79 -1.35
CA ASN A 63 -13.82 14.56 -0.85
C ASN A 63 -13.43 15.95 -0.32
N ILE A 64 -12.18 16.36 -0.50
CA ILE A 64 -11.59 17.62 0.00
C ILE A 64 -11.25 18.52 -1.22
N PRO A 65 -11.27 19.87 -1.11
CA PRO A 65 -11.01 20.77 -2.22
C PRO A 65 -9.72 20.50 -3.03
N THR A 66 -9.65 21.12 -4.21
CA THR A 66 -8.69 20.77 -5.28
C THR A 66 -7.22 21.10 -5.00
N GLU A 67 -6.91 21.88 -3.97
CA GLU A 67 -5.52 22.29 -3.67
C GLU A 67 -4.69 21.13 -3.08
N GLU A 68 -5.35 20.19 -2.42
CA GLU A 68 -4.80 19.02 -1.76
C GLU A 68 -4.33 17.92 -2.74
N LEU A 69 -4.78 17.95 -4.01
CA LEU A 69 -4.30 17.02 -5.06
C LEU A 69 -2.78 17.13 -5.29
N ARG A 70 -2.18 18.30 -4.99
CA ARG A 70 -0.72 18.48 -5.05
C ARG A 70 0.02 17.60 -4.05
N VAL A 71 -0.61 17.23 -2.93
CA VAL A 71 -0.05 16.33 -1.93
C VAL A 71 0.12 14.93 -2.52
N MET A 72 -0.90 14.41 -3.20
CA MET A 72 -0.84 13.11 -3.86
C MET A 72 0.29 13.04 -4.89
N SER A 73 0.43 14.08 -5.74
CA SER A 73 1.52 14.14 -6.72
C SER A 73 2.91 14.18 -6.07
N LYS A 74 3.07 14.91 -4.96
CA LYS A 74 4.33 14.96 -4.20
C LYS A 74 4.66 13.60 -3.58
N MET A 75 3.66 12.93 -2.99
CA MET A 75 3.81 11.60 -2.41
C MET A 75 4.17 10.57 -3.47
N SER A 76 3.44 10.52 -4.58
CA SER A 76 3.72 9.61 -5.70
C SER A 76 5.16 9.76 -6.21
N LYS A 77 5.63 11.00 -6.40
CA LYS A 77 7.02 11.29 -6.80
C LYS A 77 8.05 10.88 -5.75
N LEU A 78 7.80 11.17 -4.47
CA LEU A 78 8.75 10.87 -3.40
C LEU A 78 8.90 9.36 -3.22
N VAL A 79 7.78 8.65 -3.15
CA VAL A 79 7.75 7.21 -2.96
C VAL A 79 8.30 6.50 -4.18
N GLY A 80 7.84 6.86 -5.39
CA GLY A 80 8.32 6.26 -6.64
C GLY A 80 9.84 6.38 -6.84
N ARG A 81 10.46 7.46 -6.36
CA ARG A 81 11.93 7.63 -6.39
C ARG A 81 12.69 6.76 -5.40
N ASN A 82 12.04 6.31 -4.34
CA ASN A 82 12.69 5.58 -3.24
C ASN A 82 12.36 4.10 -3.23
N ILE A 83 11.30 3.68 -3.93
CA ILE A 83 11.02 2.26 -4.12
C ILE A 83 12.20 1.59 -4.82
N LYS A 84 12.55 0.41 -4.32
CA LYS A 84 13.59 -0.44 -4.88
C LYS A 84 13.00 -1.79 -5.22
N VAL A 85 13.15 -2.20 -6.48
CA VAL A 85 12.82 -3.56 -6.88
C VAL A 85 13.75 -4.54 -6.15
N PRO A 86 13.22 -5.50 -5.38
CA PRO A 86 14.05 -6.42 -4.61
C PRO A 86 15.03 -7.19 -5.50
N SER A 87 16.29 -7.31 -5.11
CA SER A 87 17.29 -8.01 -5.93
C SER A 87 16.95 -9.47 -6.21
N ARG A 88 16.13 -10.08 -5.33
CA ARG A 88 15.66 -11.46 -5.51
C ARG A 88 14.62 -11.56 -6.64
N TYR A 89 13.85 -10.51 -6.92
CA TYR A 89 12.97 -10.41 -8.10
C TYR A 89 13.78 -10.55 -9.37
N VAL A 90 14.82 -9.72 -9.50
CA VAL A 90 15.68 -9.73 -10.70
C VAL A 90 16.38 -11.09 -10.92
N ARG A 91 16.67 -11.84 -9.84
CA ARG A 91 17.39 -13.12 -9.93
C ARG A 91 16.48 -14.32 -10.14
N ASN A 92 15.30 -14.31 -9.55
CA ASN A 92 14.48 -15.52 -9.40
C ASN A 92 13.24 -15.52 -10.30
N THR A 93 12.84 -14.36 -10.84
CA THR A 93 11.69 -14.27 -11.75
C THR A 93 12.07 -14.82 -13.13
N PRO A 94 11.35 -15.82 -13.67
CA PRO A 94 11.57 -16.31 -15.03
C PRO A 94 11.49 -15.18 -16.07
N ILE A 95 12.20 -15.32 -17.20
CA ILE A 95 12.24 -14.27 -18.23
C ILE A 95 10.83 -13.95 -18.75
N GLU A 96 9.99 -14.98 -18.92
CA GLU A 96 8.61 -14.86 -19.36
C GLU A 96 7.70 -14.06 -18.41
N ASP A 97 8.04 -14.01 -17.12
CA ASP A 97 7.28 -13.31 -16.07
C ASP A 97 8.00 -12.03 -15.58
N PHE A 98 9.13 -11.68 -16.20
CA PHE A 98 9.94 -10.53 -15.81
C PHE A 98 9.33 -9.25 -16.37
N ASP A 99 9.04 -8.31 -15.48
CA ASP A 99 8.63 -6.96 -15.80
C ASP A 99 9.69 -5.96 -15.32
N SER A 100 9.96 -4.96 -16.14
CA SER A 100 10.80 -3.82 -15.78
C SER A 100 10.01 -2.63 -15.26
N ARG A 101 8.68 -2.65 -15.43
CA ARG A 101 7.78 -1.55 -15.05
C ARG A 101 6.67 -2.07 -14.15
N PHE A 102 6.54 -1.48 -12.98
CA PHE A 102 5.55 -1.84 -11.98
C PHE A 102 4.61 -0.67 -11.76
N THR A 103 3.32 -0.96 -11.82
CA THR A 103 2.29 -0.02 -11.40
C THR A 103 1.73 -0.49 -10.08
N PHE A 104 1.83 0.35 -9.05
CA PHE A 104 1.22 0.10 -7.75
C PHE A 104 0.20 1.18 -7.46
N GLU A 105 -0.86 0.80 -6.79
CA GLU A 105 -1.65 1.76 -6.06
C GLU A 105 -0.99 1.99 -4.70
N MET A 106 -1.04 3.22 -4.20
CA MET A 106 -0.44 3.59 -2.93
C MET A 106 -1.48 4.32 -2.10
N SER A 107 -1.51 4.00 -0.82
CA SER A 107 -2.36 4.68 0.16
C SER A 107 -1.50 5.15 1.33
N PHE A 108 -1.83 6.31 1.88
CA PHE A 108 -1.14 6.93 2.99
C PHE A 108 -2.12 7.80 3.80
N LEU A 109 -1.82 8.02 5.07
CA LEU A 109 -2.59 8.91 5.92
C LEU A 109 -1.86 10.23 6.12
N ILE A 110 -2.60 11.33 6.08
CA ILE A 110 -2.15 12.65 6.53
C ILE A 110 -2.81 12.89 7.90
N GLU A 111 -1.97 12.93 8.91
CA GLU A 111 -2.35 13.12 10.30
C GLU A 111 -2.86 14.55 10.54
N LYS A 112 -3.60 14.75 11.64
CA LYS A 112 -4.11 16.08 12.03
C LYS A 112 -3.00 17.12 12.25
N ASN A 113 -1.77 16.68 12.51
CA ASN A 113 -0.59 17.53 12.65
C ASN A 113 0.20 17.69 11.33
N GLY A 114 -0.29 17.12 10.23
CA GLY A 114 0.33 17.13 8.91
C GLY A 114 1.41 16.06 8.67
N GLU A 115 1.72 15.23 9.66
CA GLU A 115 2.64 14.10 9.47
C GLU A 115 2.01 13.03 8.59
N VAL A 116 2.85 12.29 7.85
CA VAL A 116 2.38 11.18 7.03
C VAL A 116 2.64 9.87 7.78
N SER A 117 1.63 9.01 7.83
CA SER A 117 1.70 7.68 8.44
C SER A 117 1.02 6.65 7.54
N ASN A 118 1.10 5.35 7.88
CA ASN A 118 0.31 4.32 7.21
C ASN A 118 0.54 4.23 5.70
N LEU A 119 1.80 4.39 5.28
CA LEU A 119 2.17 4.31 3.87
C LEU A 119 2.22 2.84 3.42
N ARG A 120 1.45 2.52 2.39
CA ARG A 120 1.35 1.15 1.86
C ARG A 120 1.21 1.10 0.35
N LEU A 121 1.57 -0.05 -0.22
CA LEU A 121 1.29 -0.41 -1.61
C LEU A 121 0.10 -1.37 -1.66
N ILE A 122 -0.90 -0.99 -2.45
CA ILE A 122 -2.14 -1.69 -2.74
C ILE A 122 -2.05 -2.26 -4.16
N GLY A 123 -2.69 -3.41 -4.38
CA GLY A 123 -2.81 -4.02 -5.70
C GLY A 123 -1.90 -5.23 -5.94
N ILE A 124 -1.73 -5.59 -7.21
CA ILE A 124 -1.04 -6.81 -7.63
C ILE A 124 0.47 -6.61 -7.53
N ILE A 125 1.02 -7.08 -6.43
CA ILE A 125 2.47 -7.22 -6.25
C ILE A 125 2.89 -8.55 -6.88
N PRO A 126 4.07 -8.65 -7.53
CA PRO A 126 4.57 -9.92 -8.04
C PRO A 126 4.45 -11.02 -6.98
N SER A 127 3.98 -12.20 -7.40
CA SER A 127 3.77 -13.34 -6.50
C SER A 127 5.05 -13.69 -5.75
N GLY A 128 4.93 -13.96 -4.44
CA GLY A 128 6.07 -14.25 -3.58
C GLY A 128 6.85 -13.02 -3.11
N TYR A 129 6.30 -11.81 -3.26
CA TYR A 129 6.89 -10.57 -2.72
C TYR A 129 5.91 -9.86 -1.78
N ALA A 130 6.42 -9.40 -0.65
CA ALA A 130 5.64 -8.58 0.28
C ALA A 130 5.83 -7.08 -0.07
N PRO A 131 4.78 -6.25 0.09
CA PRO A 131 4.83 -4.81 -0.21
C PRO A 131 5.98 -4.06 0.47
N ASN A 132 6.26 -4.40 1.73
CA ASN A 132 7.32 -3.77 2.52
C ASN A 132 8.73 -3.97 1.94
N GLU A 133 8.94 -4.99 1.10
CA GLU A 133 10.24 -5.25 0.49
C GLU A 133 10.61 -4.25 -0.61
N PHE A 134 9.62 -3.55 -1.15
CA PHE A 134 9.82 -2.49 -2.13
C PHE A 134 10.27 -1.19 -1.48
N PHE A 135 10.05 -1.02 -0.17
CA PHE A 135 10.48 0.15 0.56
C PHE A 135 11.91 0.01 1.10
N PRO A 136 12.70 1.09 1.10
CA PRO A 136 14.00 1.07 1.75
C PRO A 136 13.83 0.97 3.27
N ARG A 137 14.78 0.31 3.96
CA ARG A 137 14.78 0.17 5.43
C ARG A 137 14.72 1.49 6.21
N LYS A 138 15.15 2.58 5.59
CA LYS A 138 15.03 3.94 6.10
C LYS A 138 14.33 4.74 5.02
N PHE A 139 13.10 5.15 5.31
CA PHE A 139 12.29 5.97 4.43
C PHE A 139 11.74 7.14 5.23
N GLU A 140 12.17 8.36 4.90
CA GLU A 140 11.70 9.56 5.58
C GLU A 140 10.47 10.09 4.86
N LEU A 141 9.36 10.18 5.59
CA LEU A 141 8.11 10.72 5.09
C LEU A 141 8.07 12.24 5.24
N PRO A 142 7.46 12.96 4.29
CA PRO A 142 7.38 14.41 4.34
C PRO A 142 6.33 14.83 5.37
N LYS A 143 6.43 16.07 5.85
CA LYS A 143 5.37 16.72 6.61
C LYS A 143 4.62 17.71 5.72
N PHE A 144 3.30 17.56 5.65
CA PHE A 144 2.41 18.46 4.93
C PHE A 144 1.75 19.45 5.88
N GLN A 145 1.01 20.41 5.31
CA GLN A 145 0.11 21.22 6.11
C GLN A 145 -1.08 20.34 6.55
N PRO A 146 -1.57 20.50 7.79
CA PRO A 146 -2.81 19.87 8.21
C PRO A 146 -3.95 20.19 7.25
N ILE A 147 -4.77 19.19 6.95
CA ILE A 147 -5.97 19.39 6.14
C ILE A 147 -7.10 19.89 7.04
N ILE A 148 -7.75 20.97 6.63
CA ILE A 148 -8.80 21.65 7.38
C ILE A 148 -10.13 21.45 6.66
N ASN A 149 -11.16 21.00 7.38
CA ASN A 149 -12.50 20.83 6.82
C ASN A 149 -13.24 22.18 6.68
N SER A 150 -14.46 22.14 6.15
CA SER A 150 -15.32 23.33 6.01
C SER A 150 -15.70 24.02 7.33
N PHE A 151 -15.53 23.34 8.47
CA PHE A 151 -15.81 23.84 9.81
C PHE A 151 -14.58 24.46 10.50
N GLY A 152 -13.39 24.37 9.89
CA GLY A 152 -12.14 24.87 10.46
C GLY A 152 -11.37 23.86 11.31
N ASP A 153 -11.83 22.60 11.39
CA ASP A 153 -11.16 21.56 12.15
C ASP A 153 -10.11 20.82 11.32
N THR A 154 -8.98 20.49 11.95
CA THR A 154 -7.98 19.59 11.36
C THR A 154 -8.49 18.15 11.33
N VAL A 155 -8.46 17.53 10.15
CA VAL A 155 -8.98 16.18 9.92
C VAL A 155 -7.87 15.19 9.58
N LEU A 156 -8.12 13.92 9.88
CA LEU A 156 -7.29 12.79 9.46
C LEU A 156 -7.78 12.33 8.08
N VAL A 157 -6.85 12.25 7.13
CA VAL A 157 -7.21 12.04 5.71
C VAL A 157 -6.44 10.87 5.11
N GLU A 158 -7.12 10.01 4.36
CA GLU A 158 -6.49 9.01 3.50
C GLU A 158 -6.31 9.59 2.10
N GLY A 159 -5.07 9.57 1.61
CA GLY A 159 -4.74 9.83 0.22
C GLY A 159 -4.43 8.54 -0.52
N THR A 160 -5.00 8.39 -1.72
CA THR A 160 -4.74 7.24 -2.59
C THR A 160 -4.25 7.74 -3.95
N THR A 161 -3.18 7.15 -4.48
CA THR A 161 -2.64 7.55 -5.77
C THR A 161 -1.84 6.42 -6.42
N GLU A 162 -1.78 6.41 -7.74
CA GLU A 162 -0.95 5.48 -8.50
C GLU A 162 0.52 5.93 -8.47
N ILE A 163 1.41 4.94 -8.39
CA ILE A 163 2.84 5.11 -8.58
C ILE A 163 3.31 4.15 -9.67
N VAL A 164 4.17 4.67 -10.55
CA VAL A 164 4.84 3.88 -11.57
C VAL A 164 6.31 3.82 -11.24
N VAL A 165 6.84 2.60 -11.11
CA VAL A 165 8.23 2.33 -10.79
C VAL A 165 8.85 1.60 -11.96
N GLU A 166 9.90 2.17 -12.54
CA GLU A 166 10.67 1.54 -13.60
C GLU A 166 12.04 1.15 -13.05
N CYS A 167 12.41 -0.12 -13.22
CA CYS A 167 13.77 -0.58 -12.94
C CYS A 167 14.60 -0.53 -14.22
N MET A 168 15.85 -0.08 -14.10
CA MET A 168 16.88 -0.29 -15.12
C MET A 168 17.54 -1.67 -14.90
N CYS A 169 16.72 -2.71 -14.75
CA CYS A 169 17.17 -4.07 -14.47
C CYS A 169 16.92 -4.99 -15.67
N SER A 170 17.83 -5.93 -15.92
CA SER A 170 17.72 -6.88 -17.03
C SER A 170 17.16 -8.22 -16.52
N PRO A 171 16.40 -8.96 -17.35
CA PRO A 171 15.96 -10.30 -17.01
C PRO A 171 17.15 -11.20 -16.67
N PRO A 172 16.98 -12.22 -15.82
CA PRO A 172 18.05 -13.18 -15.55
C PRO A 172 18.43 -13.91 -16.84
N ILE A 173 19.73 -14.06 -17.09
CA ILE A 173 20.26 -14.74 -18.29
C ILE A 173 20.00 -16.25 -18.13
N ARG A 174 19.33 -16.89 -19.12
CA ARG A 174 19.23 -18.36 -19.19
C ARG A 174 20.64 -18.95 -19.21
N LYS A 175 20.97 -19.73 -18.18
CA LYS A 175 22.18 -20.57 -18.16
C LYS A 175 21.89 -21.92 -18.81
#